data_AF-A0A820A8U5-F1
#
_entry.id   AF-A0A820A8U5-F1
#
_cell.length_a   1.000
_cell.length_b   1.000
_cell.length_c   1.000
_cell.angle_alpha   90.00
_cell.angle_beta   90.00
_cell.angle_gamma   90.00
#
_symmetry.space_group_name_H-M   'P 1'
#
loop_
_entity.id
_entity.type
_entity.pdbx_description
1 polymer ?
#
loop_
_entity_poly.entity_id
_entity_poly.type
_entity_poly.pdbx_seq_one_letter_code
_entity_poly.pdbx_strand_id
1 'polypeptide(L)' 'TNEWLTNLNSVPNVLNMPRVGLGVTVCCDKIYVTGGFDGRTFLKSTEIYDENTQQWHLTYNNINKSDKDI' A
#
# COMPACT_ATOMS: atom_id res chain seq x y z
N THR A 1 25.49 9.74 18.64
CA THR A 1 24.58 10.47 17.73
C THR A 1 23.58 9.48 17.21
N ASN A 2 22.30 9.83 17.10
CA ASN A 2 21.29 8.91 16.57
C ASN A 2 21.48 8.79 15.05
N GLU A 3 22.36 7.87 14.64
CA GLU A 3 22.77 7.63 13.25
C GLU A 3 21.67 7.00 12.39
N TRP A 4 20.49 6.73 12.97
CA TRP A 4 19.30 6.21 12.30
C TRP A 4 18.60 7.24 11.37
N LEU A 5 19.07 8.48 11.31
CA LEU A 5 18.41 9.57 10.56
C LEU A 5 19.21 10.11 9.35
N THR A 6 20.42 9.62 9.08
CA THR A 6 21.35 10.30 8.15
C THR A 6 21.41 9.74 6.72
N ASN A 7 20.37 9.07 6.21
CA ASN A 7 20.31 8.75 4.78
C ASN A 7 18.91 8.97 4.17
N LEU A 8 18.49 10.24 4.09
CA LEU A 8 17.24 10.67 3.46
C LEU A 8 17.18 10.41 1.93
N ASN A 9 18.28 9.96 1.31
CA ASN A 9 18.33 9.57 -0.10
C ASN A 9 18.06 8.07 -0.32
N SER A 10 17.85 7.32 0.75
CA SER A 10 17.38 5.93 0.74
C SER A 10 16.03 5.87 1.44
N VAL A 11 15.04 6.62 0.92
CA VAL A 11 13.70 6.64 1.51
C VAL A 11 13.22 5.19 1.56
N PRO A 12 12.92 4.66 2.76
CA PRO A 12 12.65 3.24 2.90
C PRO A 12 11.42 2.89 2.08
N ASN A 13 11.37 1.63 1.73
CA ASN A 13 10.28 0.88 1.15
C ASN A 13 8.96 1.05 1.96
N VAL A 14 8.39 2.25 1.91
CA VAL A 14 7.24 2.73 2.68
C VAL A 14 6.02 2.83 1.79
N LEU A 15 4.84 2.68 2.40
CA LEU A 15 3.57 2.92 1.73
C LEU A 15 3.54 4.34 1.14
N ASN A 16 2.96 4.46 -0.04
CA ASN A 16 2.79 5.70 -0.80
C ASN A 16 1.86 6.68 -0.09
N MET A 17 0.94 6.17 0.75
CA MET A 17 0.04 6.99 1.55
C MET A 17 0.03 6.54 3.01
N PRO A 18 -0.11 7.46 3.97
CA PRO A 18 -0.37 7.10 5.37
C PRO A 18 -1.76 6.44 5.46
N ARG A 19 -1.87 5.39 6.27
CA ARG A 19 -3.11 4.63 6.42
C ARG A 19 -3.24 4.12 7.85
N VAL A 20 -4.43 4.20 8.43
CA VAL A 20 -4.81 3.52 9.68
C VAL A 20 -6.07 2.68 9.47
N GLY A 21 -6.27 1.64 10.27
CA GLY A 21 -7.45 0.77 10.17
C GLY A 21 -7.57 0.06 8.81
N LEU A 22 -6.43 -0.26 8.19
CA LEU A 22 -6.33 -0.94 6.91
C LEU A 22 -6.39 -2.46 7.05
N GLY A 23 -6.68 -3.17 5.95
CA GLY A 23 -6.57 -4.63 5.87
C GLY A 23 -5.26 -5.05 5.22
N VAL A 24 -4.64 -6.14 5.71
CA VAL A 24 -3.43 -6.74 5.12
C VAL A 24 -3.67 -8.20 4.78
N THR A 25 -3.19 -8.64 3.63
CA THR A 25 -3.11 -10.07 3.28
C THR A 25 -1.86 -10.37 2.46
N VAL A 26 -1.44 -11.64 2.44
CA VAL A 26 -0.36 -12.14 1.61
C VAL A 26 -0.95 -13.12 0.60
N CYS A 27 -0.65 -12.92 -0.69
CA CYS A 27 -1.14 -13.76 -1.77
C CYS A 27 -0.15 -13.70 -2.95
N CYS A 28 0.02 -14.79 -3.69
CA CYS A 28 0.88 -14.82 -4.89
C CYS A 28 2.27 -14.20 -4.65
N ASP A 29 2.89 -14.52 -3.51
CA ASP A 29 4.21 -14.01 -3.09
C ASP A 29 4.31 -12.47 -3.00
N LYS A 30 3.18 -11.80 -2.74
CA LYS A 30 3.10 -10.34 -2.56
C LYS A 30 2.28 -9.97 -1.34
N ILE A 31 2.58 -8.81 -0.77
CA ILE A 31 1.81 -8.22 0.34
C ILE A 31 0.81 -7.22 -0.22
N TYR A 32 -0.44 -7.32 0.19
CA TYR A 32 -1.52 -6.42 -0.20
C TYR A 32 -2.00 -5.65 1.01
N VAL A 33 -2.01 -4.33 0.90
CA VAL A 33 -2.53 -3.39 1.91
C VAL A 33 -3.72 -2.68 1.29
N THR A 34 -4.93 -2.92 1.80
CA THR A 34 -6.17 -2.37 1.22
C THR A 34 -6.90 -1.43 2.16
N GLY A 35 -7.42 -0.34 1.61
CA GLY A 35 -8.26 0.61 2.31
C GLY A 35 -7.52 1.41 3.40
N GLY A 36 -8.23 1.66 4.50
CA GLY A 36 -7.79 2.47 5.63
C GLY A 36 -8.24 3.94 5.55
N PHE A 37 -7.77 4.74 6.50
CA PHE A 37 -8.00 6.18 6.60
C PHE A 37 -6.67 6.92 6.65
N ASP A 38 -6.51 7.98 5.84
CA ASP A 38 -5.26 8.75 5.74
C ASP A 38 -5.20 9.99 6.66
N GLY A 39 -6.19 10.15 7.53
CA GLY A 39 -6.38 11.37 8.34
C GLY A 39 -7.37 12.36 7.73
N ARG A 40 -7.79 12.17 6.48
CA ARG A 40 -8.75 13.03 5.77
C ARG A 40 -9.90 12.23 5.14
N THR A 41 -9.60 11.12 4.49
CA THR A 41 -10.56 10.33 3.72
C THR A 41 -10.33 8.83 3.87
N PHE A 42 -11.40 8.05 3.65
CA PHE A 42 -11.29 6.60 3.53
C PHE A 42 -10.76 6.22 2.15
N LEU A 43 -9.73 5.39 2.15
CA LEU A 43 -9.03 4.98 0.95
C LEU A 43 -9.78 3.83 0.27
N LYS A 44 -9.91 3.93 -1.05
CA LYS A 44 -10.41 2.84 -1.92
C LYS A 44 -9.27 2.15 -2.68
N SER A 45 -8.05 2.63 -2.47
CA SER A 45 -6.84 2.10 -3.08
C SER A 45 -6.27 0.94 -2.29
N THR A 46 -5.54 0.09 -3.00
CA THR A 46 -4.73 -0.99 -2.46
C THR A 46 -3.28 -0.71 -2.84
N GLU A 47 -2.33 -1.02 -1.97
CA GLU A 47 -0.91 -0.98 -2.25
C GLU A 47 -0.35 -2.40 -2.21
N ILE A 48 0.48 -2.73 -3.19
CA ILE A 48 1.05 -4.06 -3.36
C ILE A 48 2.55 -3.98 -3.22
N TYR A 49 3.11 -4.74 -2.29
CA TYR A 49 4.54 -4.88 -2.14
C TYR A 49 5.08 -5.99 -3.06
N ASP A 50 6.10 -5.67 -3.85
CA ASP A 50 6.85 -6.64 -4.65
C ASP A 50 8.26 -6.82 -4.08
N GLU A 51 8.59 -8.02 -3.62
CA GLU A 51 9.89 -8.33 -3.01
C GLU A 51 11.07 -8.21 -3.98
N ASN A 52 10.83 -8.41 -5.29
CA ASN A 52 11.89 -8.37 -6.30
C ASN A 52 12.35 -6.95 -6.55
N THR A 53 11.40 -6.01 -6.56
CA THR A 53 11.68 -4.58 -6.76
C THR A 53 11.94 -3.87 -5.43
N GLN A 54 11.50 -4.47 -4.32
CA GLN A 54 11.47 -3.86 -2.99
C GLN A 54 10.71 -2.53 -2.99
N GLN A 55 9.56 -2.49 -3.68
CA GLN A 55 8.73 -1.29 -3.82
C GLN A 55 7.24 -1.58 -3.60
N TRP A 56 6.52 -0.54 -3.19
CA TRP A 56 5.06 -0.53 -3.10
C TRP A 56 4.44 0.08 -4.36
N HIS A 57 3.50 -0.64 -4.96
CA HIS A 57 2.75 -0.19 -6.14
C HIS A 57 1.31 0.14 -5.75
N LEU A 58 0.91 1.39 -5.99
CA LEU A 58 -0.45 1.85 -5.76
C LEU A 58 -1.37 1.36 -6.88
N THR A 59 -2.43 0.65 -6.51
CA THR A 59 -3.51 0.25 -7.41
C THR A 59 -4.85 0.77 -6.90
N TYR A 60 -5.73 1.12 -7.82
CA TYR A 60 -7.09 1.50 -7.50
C TYR A 60 -8.01 0.38 -7.92
N ASN A 61 -8.92 -0.01 -7.03
CA ASN A 61 -9.99 -0.93 -7.36
C ASN A 61 -10.93 -0.25 -8.38
N ASN A 62 -10.60 -0.37 -9.67
CA ASN A 62 -11.53 -0.12 -10.76
C ASN A 62 -12.47 -1.32 -10.85
N ILE A 63 -13.31 -1.51 -9.83
CA ILE A 63 -14.46 -2.39 -9.96
C ILE A 63 -15.42 -1.65 -10.90
N ASN A 64 -15.23 -1.85 -12.20
CA ASN A 64 -16.30 -1.58 -13.15
C ASN A 64 -17.49 -2.38 -12.65
N LYS A 65 -18.61 -1.69 -12.44
CA LYS A 65 -19.83 -2.21 -11.79
C LYS A 65 -20.48 -3.39 -12.55
N SER A 66 -19.86 -3.87 -13.63
CA SER A 66 -20.32 -4.92 -14.54
C SER A 66 -20.18 -6.34 -13.99
N ASP A 67 -19.30 -6.60 -13.03
CA ASP A 67 -19.00 -7.98 -12.61
C ASP A 67 -19.83 -8.41 -11.38
N LYS A 68 -20.99 -7.77 -11.17
CA LYS A 68 -21.93 -8.12 -10.09
C LYS A 68 -22.88 -9.29 -10.42
N ASP A 69 -22.74 -9.90 -11.60
CA ASP A 69 -23.65 -10.93 -12.10
C ASP A 69 -22.96 -12.30 -12.27
N ILE A 70 -22.32 -12.82 -11.21
CA ILE A 70 -21.96 -14.25 -11.10
C ILE A 70 -22.56 -14.82 -9.83
#